data_AF-A0ABD4DUV2-F1
#
_entry.id   AF-A0ABD4DUV2-F1
#
_cell.length_a   1.000
_cell.length_b   1.000
_cell.length_c   1.000
_cell.angle_alpha   90.00
_cell.angle_beta   90.00
_cell.angle_gamma   90.00
#
_symmetry.space_group_name_H-M   'P 1'
#
loop_
_entity.id
_entity.type
_entity.pdbx_description
1 polymer ?
#
loop_
_entity_poly.entity_id
_entity_poly.type
_entity_poly.pdbx_seq_one_letter_code
_entity_poly.pdbx_strand_id
1 'polypeptide(L)'
;MGAIVPMNLPAVSARMPEGTRVFDAECVSRLTLLNACARALRGLGYRVLTEEIAPRDGGRPLIQIGPYFAKSSDVLRARAGGISIQRRGNRQFAYVVFMSVRVTWEVAA
;
A
#
# COMPACT_ATOMS: atom_id res chain seq x y z
N MET A 1 5.85 40.92 -35.46
CA MET A 1 6.68 40.28 -34.41
C MET A 1 5.98 40.48 -33.07
N GLY A 2 5.01 39.63 -32.74
CA GLY A 2 4.29 39.68 -31.45
C GLY A 2 4.75 38.51 -30.58
N ALA A 3 5.41 38.80 -29.47
CA ALA A 3 5.89 37.80 -28.52
C ALA A 3 4.72 37.23 -27.72
N ILE A 4 4.56 35.91 -27.74
CA ILE A 4 3.57 35.18 -26.96
C ILE A 4 4.23 34.80 -25.64
N VAL A 5 3.77 35.39 -24.54
CA VAL A 5 4.25 35.10 -23.18
C VAL A 5 3.66 33.75 -22.73
N PRO A 6 4.47 32.78 -22.28
CA PRO A 6 3.93 31.54 -21.73
C PRO A 6 3.27 31.83 -20.37
N MET A 7 1.95 31.77 -20.33
CA MET A 7 1.16 31.87 -19.11
C MET A 7 1.31 30.55 -18.34
N ASN A 8 2.11 30.57 -17.29
CA ASN A 8 2.36 29.45 -16.40
C ASN A 8 1.06 29.15 -15.63
N LEU A 9 0.33 28.10 -16.04
CA LEU A 9 -0.86 27.62 -15.32
C LEU A 9 -0.42 27.16 -13.92
N PRO A 10 -0.94 27.74 -12.82
CA PRO A 10 -0.68 27.18 -11.51
C PRO A 10 -1.29 25.78 -11.46
N ALA A 11 -0.45 24.78 -11.18
CA ALA A 11 -0.89 23.43 -10.90
C ALA A 11 -1.95 23.50 -9.80
N VAL A 12 -3.20 23.21 -10.19
CA VAL A 12 -4.33 23.07 -9.29
C VAL A 12 -3.98 21.94 -8.32
N SER A 13 -3.36 22.31 -7.21
CA SER A 13 -3.35 21.50 -6.00
C SER A 13 -4.77 21.58 -5.45
N ALA A 14 -5.68 20.80 -6.03
CA ALA A 14 -7.02 20.61 -5.51
C ALA A 14 -6.91 19.93 -4.15
N ARG A 15 -6.76 20.74 -3.09
CA ARG A 15 -7.21 20.36 -1.75
C ARG A 15 -8.72 20.16 -1.87
N MET A 16 -9.14 18.92 -2.08
CA MET A 16 -10.56 18.60 -2.16
C MET A 16 -11.21 18.80 -0.78
N PRO A 17 -12.40 19.42 -0.72
CA PRO A 17 -13.14 19.62 0.52
C PRO A 17 -13.60 18.28 1.12
N GLU A 18 -13.79 18.24 2.45
CA GLU A 18 -14.42 17.14 3.20
C GLU A 18 -15.93 17.03 2.86
N GLY A 19 -16.25 16.91 1.58
CA GLY A 19 -17.59 16.60 1.06
C GLY A 19 -17.70 15.10 0.77
N THR A 20 -18.92 14.59 0.90
CA THR A 20 -19.35 13.21 0.63
C THR A 20 -18.48 12.49 -0.40
N ARG A 21 -17.58 11.61 0.07
CA ARG A 21 -16.77 10.77 -0.81
C ARG A 21 -17.67 9.70 -1.41
N VAL A 22 -18.09 9.87 -2.66
CA VAL A 22 -18.75 8.81 -3.40
C VAL A 22 -17.68 7.77 -3.71
N PHE A 23 -17.76 6.63 -3.03
CA PHE A 23 -16.87 5.51 -3.30
C PHE A 23 -17.35 4.81 -4.57
N ASP A 24 -16.56 4.90 -5.63
CA ASP A 24 -16.76 4.14 -6.86
C ASP A 24 -16.77 2.62 -6.56
N ALA A 25 -17.47 1.82 -7.36
CA ALA A 25 -17.46 0.37 -7.29
C ALA A 25 -16.03 -0.21 -7.30
N GLU A 26 -15.09 0.42 -8.02
CA GLU A 26 -13.68 0.05 -7.99
C GLU A 26 -13.06 0.27 -6.59
N CYS A 27 -13.38 1.41 -5.96
CA CYS A 27 -12.91 1.73 -4.62
C CYS A 27 -13.46 0.74 -3.58
N VAL A 28 -14.75 0.41 -3.67
CA VAL A 28 -15.40 -0.59 -2.81
C VAL A 28 -14.77 -1.97 -3.00
N SER A 29 -14.45 -2.35 -4.24
CA SER A 29 -13.76 -3.61 -4.55
C SER A 29 -12.36 -3.66 -3.92
N ARG A 30 -11.57 -2.60 -4.10
CA ARG A 30 -10.22 -2.48 -3.49
C ARG A 30 -10.29 -2.51 -1.95
N LEU A 31 -11.26 -1.83 -1.36
CA LEU A 31 -11.54 -1.84 0.08
C LEU A 31 -11.90 -3.24 0.59
N THR A 32 -12.76 -3.95 -0.14
CA THR A 32 -13.20 -5.30 0.22
C THR A 32 -12.02 -6.27 0.21
N LEU A 33 -11.21 -6.19 -0.84
CA LEU A 33 -10.01 -6.99 -1.03
C LEU A 33 -8.98 -6.69 0.07
N LEU A 34 -8.74 -5.41 0.38
CA LEU A 34 -7.83 -5.00 1.45
C LEU A 34 -8.32 -5.49 2.82
N ASN A 35 -9.61 -5.36 3.13
CA ASN A 35 -10.20 -5.88 4.37
C ASN A 35 -10.09 -7.41 4.49
N ALA A 36 -10.35 -8.14 3.41
CA ALA A 36 -10.22 -9.59 3.39
C ALA A 36 -8.76 -10.00 3.65
N CYS A 37 -7.81 -9.31 3.03
CA CYS A 37 -6.38 -9.53 3.23
C CYS A 37 -5.97 -9.24 4.69
N ALA A 38 -6.41 -8.11 5.25
CA ALA A 38 -6.12 -7.75 6.64
C ALA A 38 -6.70 -8.78 7.64
N ARG A 39 -7.93 -9.27 7.40
CA ARG A 39 -8.52 -10.34 8.22
C ARG A 39 -7.73 -11.64 8.12
N ALA A 40 -7.31 -12.02 6.91
CA ALA A 40 -6.47 -13.20 6.72
C ALA A 40 -5.13 -13.06 7.45
N LEU A 41 -4.49 -11.89 7.37
CA LEU A 41 -3.24 -11.60 8.09
C LEU A 41 -3.42 -11.67 9.61
N ARG A 42 -4.51 -11.11 10.15
CA ARG A 42 -4.83 -11.22 11.59
C ARG A 42 -5.10 -12.68 12.00
N GLY A 43 -5.80 -13.45 11.16
CA GLY A 43 -6.04 -14.88 11.39
C GLY A 43 -4.75 -15.72 11.38
N LEU A 44 -3.72 -15.26 10.67
CA LEU A 44 -2.38 -15.86 10.68
C LEU A 44 -1.50 -15.35 11.85
N GLY A 45 -2.03 -14.47 12.70
CA GLY A 45 -1.33 -13.92 13.86
C GLY A 45 -0.46 -12.69 13.56
N TYR A 46 -0.55 -12.10 12.37
CA TYR A 46 0.15 -10.84 12.09
C TYR A 46 -0.60 -9.64 12.63
N ARG A 47 0.16 -8.70 13.19
CA ARG A 47 -0.37 -7.40 13.59
C ARG A 47 -0.37 -6.47 12.39
N VAL A 48 -1.55 -6.06 11.92
CA VAL A 48 -1.69 -5.01 10.91
C VAL A 48 -1.47 -3.65 11.58
N LEU A 49 -0.54 -2.84 11.06
CA LEU A 49 -0.22 -1.50 11.56
C LEU A 49 -0.90 -0.41 10.75
N THR A 50 -0.79 -0.49 9.42
CA THR A 50 -1.26 0.55 8.50
C THR A 50 -1.91 -0.10 7.28
N GLU A 51 -2.96 0.53 6.77
CA GLU A 51 -3.71 0.09 5.60
C GLU A 51 -3.86 1.27 4.63
N GLU A 52 -3.44 1.10 3.38
CA GLU A 52 -3.46 2.13 2.35
C GLU A 52 -4.12 1.58 1.08
N ILE A 53 -5.35 2.03 0.79
CA ILE A 53 -6.17 1.51 -0.32
C ILE A 53 -5.72 2.07 -1.68
N ALA A 54 -5.22 3.29 -1.68
CA ALA A 54 -4.79 4.02 -2.87
C ALA A 54 -3.43 4.67 -2.60
N PRO A 55 -2.31 3.94 -2.76
CA PRO A 55 -1.00 4.56 -2.67
C PRO A 55 -0.87 5.66 -3.72
N ARG A 56 -0.17 6.74 -3.37
CA ARG A 56 -0.02 7.95 -4.21
C ARG A 56 0.46 7.67 -5.64
N ASP A 57 1.09 6.52 -5.88
CA ASP A 57 1.59 6.06 -7.17
C ASP A 57 0.53 5.32 -8.04
N GLY A 58 -0.74 5.27 -7.63
CA GLY A 58 -1.80 4.53 -8.35
C GLY A 58 -1.66 3.00 -8.28
N GLY A 59 -0.77 2.52 -7.42
CA GLY A 59 -0.42 1.11 -7.28
C GLY A 59 -1.48 0.24 -6.59
N ARG A 60 -1.09 -1.00 -6.31
CA ARG A 60 -1.90 -1.96 -5.56
C ARG A 60 -2.14 -1.47 -4.12
N PRO A 61 -3.28 -1.83 -3.49
CA PRO A 61 -3.48 -1.59 -2.07
C PRO A 61 -2.31 -2.13 -1.25
N LEU A 62 -1.92 -1.40 -0.21
CA LEU A 62 -0.77 -1.69 0.63
C LEU A 62 -1.21 -1.91 2.07
N ILE A 63 -0.67 -2.95 2.70
CA ILE A 63 -0.85 -3.23 4.12
C ILE A 63 0.53 -3.30 4.75
N GLN A 64 0.77 -2.49 5.77
CA GLN A 64 1.96 -2.59 6.60
C GLN A 64 1.65 -3.45 7.82
N ILE A 65 2.46 -4.48 8.06
CA ILE A 65 2.39 -5.32 9.25
C ILE A 65 3.53 -4.99 10.22
N GLY A 66 3.31 -5.36 11.49
CA GLY A 66 4.23 -5.15 12.60
C GLY A 66 5.52 -5.96 12.51
N PRO A 67 6.39 -5.82 13.53
CA PRO A 67 7.74 -6.38 13.49
C PRO A 67 7.73 -7.86 13.13
N TYR A 68 8.60 -8.18 12.18
CA TYR A 68 8.66 -9.47 11.52
C TYR A 68 9.33 -10.52 12.40
N PHE A 69 8.54 -11.45 12.95
CA PHE A 69 9.07 -12.60 13.68
C PHE A 69 9.30 -13.77 12.73
N ALA A 70 10.54 -14.27 12.68
CA ALA A 70 11.00 -15.28 11.74
C ALA A 70 10.15 -16.57 11.67
N LYS A 71 9.47 -16.97 12.76
CA LYS A 71 8.58 -18.16 12.76
C LYS A 71 7.35 -18.00 11.87
N SER A 72 6.90 -16.77 11.65
CA SER A 72 5.79 -16.48 10.74
C SER A 72 6.28 -16.22 9.30
N SER A 73 7.59 -16.32 9.02
CA SER A 73 8.13 -16.05 7.69
C SER A 73 7.72 -17.08 6.64
N ASP A 74 7.67 -18.36 7.01
CA ASP A 74 7.44 -19.44 6.06
C ASP A 74 6.02 -19.46 5.50
N VAL A 75 5.02 -19.11 6.31
CA VAL A 75 3.62 -19.15 5.87
C VAL A 75 3.33 -18.06 4.84
N LEU A 76 3.78 -16.83 5.08
CA LEU A 76 3.62 -15.74 4.10
C LEU A 76 4.48 -15.95 2.86
N ARG A 77 5.73 -16.41 3.04
CA ARG A 77 6.64 -16.69 1.92
C ARG A 77 6.11 -17.81 1.03
N ALA A 78 5.62 -18.90 1.62
CA ALA A 78 5.04 -20.03 0.89
C ALA A 78 3.75 -19.61 0.17
N ARG A 79 2.88 -18.81 0.81
CA ARG A 79 1.61 -18.39 0.21
C ARG A 79 1.76 -17.31 -0.86
N ALA A 80 2.79 -16.47 -0.78
CA ALA A 80 3.02 -15.40 -1.75
C ALA A 80 3.99 -15.77 -2.88
N GLY A 81 4.57 -16.98 -2.85
CA GLY A 81 5.50 -17.44 -3.87
C GLY A 81 6.88 -16.76 -3.86
N GLY A 82 7.21 -16.03 -2.79
CA GLY A 82 8.48 -15.32 -2.66
C GLY A 82 8.38 -14.06 -1.79
N ILE A 83 9.55 -13.51 -1.42
CA ILE A 83 9.68 -12.23 -0.72
C ILE A 83 10.63 -11.35 -1.53
N SER A 84 10.22 -10.12 -1.77
CA SER A 84 11.06 -9.08 -2.35
C SER A 84 11.55 -8.15 -1.24
N ILE A 85 12.85 -7.96 -1.15
CA ILE A 85 13.46 -7.06 -0.16
C ILE A 85 13.87 -5.78 -0.86
N GLN A 86 13.36 -4.65 -0.39
CA GLN A 86 13.77 -3.32 -0.80
C GLN A 86 14.51 -2.62 0.34
N ARG A 87 15.70 -2.14 0.05
CA ARG A 87 16.47 -1.29 0.96
C ARG A 87 16.10 0.17 0.70
N ARG A 88 15.57 0.86 1.71
CA ARG A 88 15.25 2.29 1.64
C ARG A 88 16.12 3.02 2.66
N GLY A 89 17.30 3.47 2.23
CA GLY A 89 18.31 4.06 3.11
C GLY A 89 18.84 3.04 4.13
N ASN A 90 18.78 3.39 5.42
CA ASN A 90 19.27 2.54 6.51
C ASN A 90 18.24 1.50 7.02
N ARG A 91 17.05 1.43 6.40
CA ARG A 91 15.99 0.49 6.76
C ARG A 91 15.75 -0.49 5.61
N GLN A 92 15.58 -1.77 5.95
CA GLN A 92 15.20 -2.79 5.00
C GLN A 92 13.72 -3.08 5.16
N PHE A 93 12.98 -3.01 4.05
CA PHE A 93 11.59 -3.38 4.00
C PHE A 93 11.45 -4.60 3.12
N ALA A 94 10.80 -5.63 3.64
CA ALA A 94 10.39 -6.76 2.83
C ALA A 94 8.93 -6.59 2.44
N TYR A 95 8.60 -7.04 1.24
CA TYR A 95 7.24 -7.07 0.77
C TYR A 95 6.92 -8.34 0.00
N VAL A 96 5.63 -8.67 0.02
CA VAL A 96 5.04 -9.77 -0.72
C VAL A 96 3.74 -9.32 -1.35
N VAL A 97 3.32 -10.00 -2.41
CA VAL A 97 1.97 -9.83 -2.96
C VAL A 97 1.11 -10.96 -2.45
N PHE A 98 0.19 -10.66 -1.54
CA PHE A 98 -0.75 -11.62 -0.98
C PHE A 98 -2.18 -11.19 -1.32
N MET A 99 -2.94 -12.08 -1.98
CA MET A 99 -4.31 -11.79 -2.45
C MET A 99 -4.39 -10.50 -3.29
N SER A 100 -3.39 -10.24 -4.15
CA SER A 100 -3.26 -9.00 -4.93
C SER A 100 -2.99 -7.70 -4.15
N VAL A 101 -2.85 -7.78 -2.82
CA VAL A 101 -2.41 -6.67 -1.94
C VAL A 101 -0.91 -6.76 -1.72
N ARG A 102 -0.24 -5.61 -1.72
CA ARG A 102 1.16 -5.53 -1.32
C ARG A 102 1.23 -5.49 0.21
N VAL A 103 1.73 -6.55 0.81
CA VAL A 103 1.98 -6.59 2.26
C VAL A 103 3.44 -6.26 2.50
N THR A 104 3.72 -5.28 3.35
CA THR A 104 5.07 -4.79 3.64
C THR A 104 5.37 -4.85 5.14
N TRP A 105 6.63 -5.07 5.48
CA TRP A 105 7.11 -5.00 6.86
C TRP A 105 8.55 -4.55 6.92
N GLU A 106 8.93 -4.00 8.07
CA GLU A 106 10.32 -3.67 8.35
C GLU A 106 11.05 -4.94 8.78
N VAL A 107 12.18 -5.22 8.12
CA VAL A 107 13.11 -6.26 8.52
C VAL A 107 14.01 -5.63 9.59
N ALA A 108 13.73 -5.94 10.86
CA ALA A 108 14.65 -5.60 11.93
C ALA A 108 15.97 -6.34 11.67
N ALA A 109 17.07 -5.60 11.61
CA ALA A 109 18.42 -6.14 11.49
C ALA A 109 18.83 -6.92 12.74
#